data_AF-A0A2H9M990-F1
#
_entry.id   AF-A0A2H9M990-F1
#
_cell.length_a   1.000
_cell.length_b   1.000
_cell.length_c   1.000
_cell.angle_alpha   90.00
_cell.angle_beta   90.00
_cell.angle_gamma   90.00
#
_symmetry.space_group_name_H-M   'P 1'
#
loop_
_entity.id
_entity.type
_entity.pdbx_description
1 polymer ?
#
loop_
_entity_poly.entity_id
_entity_poly.type
_entity_poly.pdbx_seq_one_letter_code
_entity_poly.pdbx_strand_id
1 'polypeptide(L)' 'TGDMIKPGAAVIDVGINRMADGKLCGDVDFESAKEVAGWITPVPGGVGPMTITMLVANTVQSAERAAA' A
#
# COMPACT_ATOMS: atom_id res chain seq x y z
N THR A 1 -9.67 8.38 9.81
CA THR A 1 -9.97 9.64 9.08
C THR A 1 -8.76 10.56 9.20
N GLY A 2 -8.73 11.66 8.44
CA GLY A 2 -7.65 12.66 8.45
C GLY A 2 -7.27 13.16 9.85
N ASP A 3 -8.24 13.26 10.77
CA ASP A 3 -8.02 13.73 12.15
C ASP A 3 -7.09 12.84 12.98
N MET A 4 -6.94 11.58 12.59
CA MET A 4 -6.06 10.62 13.25
C MET A 4 -4.62 10.67 12.71
N ILE A 5 -4.39 11.44 11.64
CA ILE A 5 -3.12 11.46 10.91
C ILE A 5 -2.32 12.68 11.35
N LYS A 6 -1.05 12.45 11.70
CA LYS A 6 -0.12 13.56 11.96
C LYS A 6 0.11 14.34 10.66
N PRO A 7 0.04 15.69 10.67
CA PRO A 7 0.32 16.50 9.49
C PRO A 7 1.68 16.17 8.85
N GLY A 8 1.68 15.95 7.53
CA GLY A 8 2.88 15.58 6.77
C GLY A 8 3.32 14.12 6.90
N ALA A 9 2.57 13.25 7.60
CA ALA A 9 2.91 11.85 7.72
C ALA A 9 2.90 11.12 6.37
N ALA A 10 3.71 10.07 6.27
CA ALA A 10 3.58 9.07 5.22
C ALA A 10 2.59 7.98 5.69
N VAL A 11 1.51 7.80 4.94
CA VAL A 11 0.47 6.82 5.21
C VAL A 11 0.59 5.69 4.21
N ILE A 12 0.87 4.48 4.71
CA ILE A 12 0.93 3.26 3.91
C ILE A 12 -0.31 2.44 4.23
N ASP A 13 -1.25 2.43 3.30
CA ASP A 13 -2.49 1.68 3.35
C ASP A 13 -2.29 0.30 2.70
N VAL A 14 -2.22 -0.73 3.55
CA VAL A 14 -1.98 -2.12 3.16
C VAL A 14 -3.30 -2.87 2.97
N GLY A 15 -4.41 -2.30 3.45
CA GLY A 15 -5.73 -2.90 3.41
C GLY A 15 -6.22 -3.12 1.99
N ILE A 16 -6.83 -4.28 1.76
CA ILE A 16 -7.65 -4.52 0.58
C ILE A 16 -8.99 -5.06 1.07
N ASN A 17 -10.00 -4.20 1.00
CA ASN A 17 -11.36 -4.51 1.38
C ASN A 17 -12.25 -4.45 0.14
N ARG A 18 -13.14 -5.44 -0.01
CA ARG A 18 -14.14 -5.47 -1.09
C ARG A 18 -15.47 -4.96 -0.56
N MET A 19 -15.96 -3.91 -1.18
CA MET A 19 -17.24 -3.30 -0.84
C MET A 19 -18.41 -4.09 -1.46
N ALA A 20 -19.62 -3.87 -0.95
CA ALA A 20 -20.83 -4.52 -1.46
C ALA A 20 -21.11 -4.21 -2.94
N ASP A 21 -20.65 -3.06 -3.45
CA ASP A 21 -20.75 -2.65 -4.86
C ASP A 21 -19.63 -3.24 -5.74
N GLY A 22 -18.76 -4.08 -5.18
CA GLY A 22 -17.66 -4.75 -5.87
C GLY A 22 -16.38 -3.93 -5.98
N LYS A 23 -16.39 -2.64 -5.61
CA LYS A 23 -15.19 -1.80 -5.60
C LYS A 23 -14.21 -2.24 -4.50
N LEU A 24 -12.94 -1.89 -4.71
CA LEU A 24 -11.89 -2.10 -3.73
C LEU A 24 -11.62 -0.78 -3.00
N CYS A 25 -11.43 -0.86 -1.69
CA CYS A 25 -10.98 0.25 -0.86
C CYS A 25 -9.93 -0.23 0.15
N GLY A 26 -9.18 0.72 0.71
CA GLY A 26 -8.18 0.45 1.74
C GLY A 26 -8.77 0.47 3.15
N ASP A 27 -7.89 0.51 4.15
CA ASP A 27 -8.24 0.67 5.55
C ASP A 27 -8.38 2.15 5.96
N VAL A 28 -7.83 3.05 5.14
CA VAL A 28 -7.82 4.48 5.40
C VAL A 28 -8.87 5.19 4.55
N ASP A 29 -9.58 6.14 5.17
CA ASP A 29 -10.39 7.11 4.44
C ASP A 29 -9.48 8.04 3.63
N PHE A 30 -9.27 7.68 2.36
CA PHE A 30 -8.31 8.31 1.47
C PHE A 30 -8.60 9.80 1.23
N GLU A 31 -9.86 10.18 1.11
CA GLU A 31 -10.26 11.56 0.78
C GLU A 31 -9.98 12.53 1.92
N SER A 32 -10.21 12.12 3.18
CA SER A 32 -9.83 12.96 4.32
C SER A 32 -8.33 12.90 4.62
N ALA A 33 -7.69 11.75 4.38
CA ALA A 33 -6.28 11.55 4.67
C ALA A 33 -5.34 12.32 3.71
N LYS A 34 -5.70 12.44 2.42
CA LYS A 34 -4.87 13.13 1.42
C LYS A 34 -4.64 14.62 1.70
N GLU A 35 -5.54 15.25 2.45
CA GLU A 35 -5.45 16.68 2.79
C GLU A 35 -4.46 16.95 3.93
N VAL A 36 -4.12 15.91 4.72
CA VAL A 36 -3.27 16.02 5.93
C VAL A 36 -1.93 15.32 5.74
N ALA A 37 -1.94 14.16 5.09
CA ALA A 37 -0.75 13.35 4.86
C ALA A 37 0.21 14.04 3.87
N GLY A 38 1.51 13.92 4.10
CA GLY A 38 2.52 14.34 3.13
C GLY A 38 2.64 13.35 1.97
N TRP A 39 2.35 12.07 2.25
CA TRP A 39 2.36 10.97 1.28
C TRP A 39 1.27 9.97 1.66
N ILE A 40 0.57 9.43 0.68
CA ILE A 40 -0.45 8.40 0.89
C ILE A 40 -0.49 7.42 -0.27
N THR A 41 -0.59 6.12 0.02
CA THR A 41 -0.72 5.08 -1.01
C THR A 41 -2.18 4.94 -1.47
N PRO A 42 -2.46 4.85 -2.77
CA PRO A 42 -3.82 4.59 -3.26
C PRO A 42 -4.21 3.12 -3.06
N VAL A 43 -5.50 2.88 -2.89
CA VAL A 43 -6.09 1.55 -2.97
C VAL A 43 -7.26 1.58 -3.95
N PRO A 44 -7.23 0.80 -5.06
CA PRO A 44 -6.16 -0.11 -5.46
C PRO A 44 -4.92 0.61 -6.05
N GLY A 45 -3.81 -0.12 -6.18
CA GLY A 45 -2.62 0.33 -6.93
C GLY A 45 -1.39 0.71 -6.10
N GLY A 46 -1.48 0.74 -4.77
CA GLY A 46 -0.37 1.04 -3.87
C GLY A 46 0.43 -0.21 -3.47
N VAL A 47 0.14 -0.75 -2.28
CA VAL A 47 0.97 -1.78 -1.64
C VAL A 47 0.89 -3.14 -2.34
N GLY A 48 -0.28 -3.51 -2.90
CA GLY A 48 -0.50 -4.80 -3.54
C GLY A 48 0.52 -5.16 -4.64
N PRO A 49 0.74 -4.32 -5.66
CA PRO A 49 1.78 -4.54 -6.67
C PRO A 49 3.18 -4.73 -6.09
N MET A 50 3.54 -3.97 -5.05
CA MET A 50 4.85 -4.06 -4.41
C MET A 50 5.09 -5.42 -3.75
N THR A 51 4.06 -6.01 -3.14
CA THR A 51 4.16 -7.38 -2.57
C THR A 51 4.55 -8.41 -3.63
N ILE A 52 3.95 -8.32 -4.83
CA ILE A 52 4.27 -9.21 -5.95
C ILE A 52 5.70 -8.97 -6.44
N THR A 53 6.08 -7.70 -6.64
CA THR A 53 7.44 -7.34 -7.07
C THR A 53 8.49 -7.86 -6.08
N MET A 54 8.24 -7.72 -4.77
CA MET A 54 9.19 -8.17 -3.75
C MET A 54 9.29 -9.70 -3.68
N LEU A 55 8.20 -10.44 -3.93
CA LEU A 55 8.28 -11.89 -4.07
C LEU A 55 9.22 -12.31 -5.20
N VAL A 56 9.10 -11.66 -6.37
CA VAL A 56 9.97 -11.93 -7.52
C VAL A 56 11.41 -11.52 -7.23
N ALA A 57 11.62 -10.32 -6.65
CA ALA A 57 12.96 -9.85 -6.29
C ALA A 57 13.66 -10.80 -5.31
N ASN A 58 12.96 -11.27 -4.29
CA ASN A 58 13.48 -12.25 -3.34
C ASN A 58 13.80 -13.59 -4.03
N THR A 59 12.99 -14.01 -5.00
CA THR A 59 13.24 -15.23 -5.78
C THR A 59 14.53 -15.12 -6.60
N VAL A 60 14.73 -13.99 -7.29
CA VAL A 60 15.96 -13.73 -8.05
C VAL A 60 17.17 -13.69 -7.13
N GLN A 61 17.08 -12.95 -6.02
CA GLN A 61 18.16 -12.87 -5.05
C GLN A 61 18.53 -14.24 -4.47
N SER A 62 17.55 -15.12 -4.24
CA SER A 62 17.80 -16.48 -3.77
C SER A 62 18.51 -17.32 -4.85
N ALA A 63 18.16 -17.17 -6.12
CA ALA A 63 18.80 -17.89 -7.21
C ALA A 63 20.26 -17.44 -7.40
N GLU A 64 20.53 -16.14 -7.34
CA GLU A 64 21.90 -15.59 -7.41
C GLU A 64 22.79 -16.11 -6.29
N ARG A 65 22.26 -16.18 -5.05
CA ARG A 65 22.99 -16.72 -3.90
C ARG A 65 23.29 -18.21 -4.03
N ALA A 66 22.40 -18.98 -4.65
CA ALA A 66 22.59 -20.42 -4.85
C ALA A 66 23.57 -20.74 -5.99
N ALA A 67 23.83 -19.79 -6.87
CA ALA A 67 24.75 -19.92 -8.00
C ALA A 67 26.20 -19.46 -7.67
N ALA A 68 26.41 -18.84 -6.51
CA ALA A 68 27.71 -18.43 -5.98
C ALA A 68 28.36 -19.55 -5.16
#